data_AF-A0A966ISS5-F1
#
_entry.id   AF-A0A966ISS5-F1
#
_cell.length_a   1.000
_cell.length_b   1.000
_cell.length_c   1.000
_cell.angle_alpha   90.00
_cell.angle_beta   90.00
_cell.angle_gamma   90.00
#
_symmetry.space_group_name_H-M   'P 1'
#
loop_
_entity.id
_entity.type
_entity.pdbx_description
1 polymer ?
#
loop_
_entity_poly.entity_id
_entity_poly.type
_entity_poly.pdbx_seq_one_letter_code
_entity_poly.pdbx_strand_id
1 'polypeptide(L)'
;RLMTADDFASWLASATPAQQNWVTAQGFSAKPGKAIYFAADNGQIDFAIGIFGNHAVWDGAALAASLPKNHWRFIAASDELNQNLLESLSLGWGLSQYHFHTYRDTPAPVINFLTLHDDVNGSRLIGQLGGIYLCRDLINQPPNHMTPAALQAAMETLAKTHNAALETHSGAALEKDFPAINTVGRAAEIGPRLMDLRWGKSGPKITLIGKGITFDSGGLDLKPSKAMEMMKKDMGGAATVLGLAEALMTSNVNIQLRVLVAAAENAVSDRSMRPLDIIDTRAGIKVEVGNTDAEGRLVLADALTYALEGKAEDAPDFLIDFATLTGAARVALGTELPALFCNDDSTANAILNAAGDVGDPLWRLPLFDD
;
A
#
# COMPACT_ATOMS: atom_id res chain seq x y z
N ARG A 1 4.82 -28.95 -4.09
CA ARG A 1 5.09 -29.37 -2.69
C ARG A 1 5.92 -28.27 -2.05
N LEU A 2 5.49 -27.79 -0.89
CA LEU A 2 6.22 -26.79 -0.12
C LEU A 2 6.84 -27.46 1.10
N MET A 3 8.13 -27.23 1.32
CA MET A 3 8.86 -27.83 2.43
C MET A 3 10.05 -26.96 2.86
N THR A 4 10.56 -27.18 4.05
CA THR A 4 11.80 -26.54 4.52
C THR A 4 13.03 -27.17 3.84
N ALA A 5 14.21 -26.59 4.07
CA ALA A 5 15.46 -27.18 3.60
C ALA A 5 15.74 -28.56 4.26
N ASP A 6 15.36 -28.74 5.52
CA ASP A 6 15.57 -29.98 6.27
C ASP A 6 14.57 -31.08 5.84
N ASP A 7 13.32 -30.70 5.61
CA ASP A 7 12.32 -31.58 5.01
C ASP A 7 12.72 -32.01 3.60
N PHE A 8 13.35 -31.12 2.82
CA PHE A 8 13.89 -31.46 1.52
C PHE A 8 15.01 -32.50 1.61
N ALA A 9 15.92 -32.37 2.57
CA ALA A 9 16.98 -33.35 2.78
C ALA A 9 16.40 -34.73 3.13
N SER A 10 15.38 -34.75 3.99
CA SER A 10 14.64 -35.98 4.36
C SER A 10 13.90 -36.58 3.16
N TRP A 11 13.21 -35.75 2.38
CA TRP A 11 12.55 -36.17 1.14
C TRP A 11 13.55 -36.76 0.15
N LEU A 12 14.69 -36.09 -0.08
CA LEU A 12 15.71 -36.49 -1.04
C LEU A 12 16.30 -37.87 -0.69
N ALA A 13 16.51 -38.16 0.60
CA ALA A 13 16.99 -39.47 1.07
C ALA A 13 16.01 -40.61 0.74
N SER A 14 14.71 -40.33 0.66
CA SER A 14 13.65 -41.28 0.33
C SER A 14 13.20 -41.25 -1.15
N ALA A 15 13.69 -40.28 -1.92
CA ALA A 15 13.34 -40.08 -3.32
C ALA A 15 13.88 -41.20 -4.22
N THR A 16 13.30 -41.37 -5.41
CA THR A 16 13.76 -42.38 -6.35
C THR A 16 15.18 -42.05 -6.87
N PRO A 17 15.97 -43.04 -7.32
CA PRO A 17 17.28 -42.77 -7.90
C PRO A 17 17.23 -41.77 -9.07
N ALA A 18 16.17 -41.81 -9.88
CA ALA A 18 15.97 -40.85 -10.96
C ALA A 18 15.79 -39.41 -10.43
N GLN A 19 15.02 -39.22 -9.37
CA GLN A 19 14.82 -37.91 -8.73
C GLN A 19 16.10 -37.39 -8.08
N GLN A 20 16.85 -38.24 -7.37
CA GLN A 20 18.14 -37.87 -6.77
C GLN A 20 19.17 -37.44 -7.81
N ASN A 21 19.26 -38.21 -8.91
CA ASN A 21 20.14 -37.88 -10.03
C ASN A 21 19.70 -36.58 -10.71
N TRP A 22 18.39 -36.32 -10.85
CA TRP A 22 17.87 -35.07 -11.40
C TRP A 22 18.24 -33.86 -10.55
N VAL A 23 18.04 -33.93 -9.24
CA VAL A 23 18.44 -32.87 -8.28
C VAL A 23 19.93 -32.57 -8.41
N THR A 24 20.76 -33.62 -8.48
CA THR A 24 22.22 -33.48 -8.64
C THR A 24 22.59 -32.87 -10.00
N ALA A 25 21.97 -33.33 -11.09
CA ALA A 25 22.23 -32.85 -12.45
C ALA A 25 21.84 -31.37 -12.64
N GLN A 26 20.79 -30.92 -11.96
CA GLN A 26 20.37 -29.51 -11.94
C GLN A 26 21.24 -28.65 -11.01
N GLY A 27 22.15 -29.26 -10.22
CA GLY A 27 22.93 -28.56 -9.21
C GLY A 27 22.05 -27.85 -8.17
N PHE A 28 20.87 -28.41 -7.88
CA PHE A 28 19.89 -27.75 -7.04
C PHE A 28 20.33 -27.73 -5.57
N SER A 29 20.27 -26.55 -4.96
CA SER A 29 20.53 -26.34 -3.54
C SER A 29 19.24 -25.83 -2.89
N ALA A 30 18.80 -26.53 -1.84
CA ALA A 30 17.56 -26.22 -1.13
C ALA A 30 17.71 -24.98 -0.25
N LYS A 31 17.58 -23.80 -0.87
CA LYS A 31 17.55 -22.50 -0.20
C LYS A 31 16.14 -21.90 -0.29
N PRO A 32 15.68 -21.15 0.72
CA PRO A 32 14.39 -20.46 0.66
C PRO A 32 14.22 -19.65 -0.63
N GLY A 33 13.00 -19.70 -1.20
CA GLY A 33 12.64 -19.06 -2.46
C GLY A 33 13.12 -19.80 -3.72
N LYS A 34 13.80 -20.96 -3.59
CA LYS A 34 14.20 -21.79 -4.73
C LYS A 34 13.20 -22.91 -4.99
N ALA A 35 13.00 -23.21 -6.27
CA ALA A 35 12.18 -24.32 -6.72
C ALA A 35 12.96 -25.24 -7.67
N ILE A 36 12.62 -26.51 -7.66
CA ILE A 36 12.98 -27.49 -8.69
C ILE A 36 11.72 -28.21 -9.16
N TYR A 37 11.59 -28.41 -10.47
CA TYR A 37 10.47 -29.14 -11.06
C TYR A 37 10.92 -30.44 -11.71
N PHE A 38 10.00 -31.38 -11.78
CA PHE A 38 10.20 -32.73 -12.28
C PHE A 38 9.21 -32.98 -13.43
N ALA A 39 9.68 -33.69 -14.46
CA ALA A 39 8.86 -34.02 -15.62
C ALA A 39 8.12 -35.35 -15.41
N ALA A 40 6.92 -35.44 -15.96
CA ALA A 40 6.20 -36.69 -16.17
C ALA A 40 6.73 -37.40 -17.43
N ASP A 41 6.39 -38.67 -17.59
CA ASP A 41 6.83 -39.51 -18.72
C ASP A 41 6.38 -38.97 -20.09
N ASN A 42 5.35 -38.12 -20.13
CA ASN A 42 4.85 -37.46 -21.33
C ASN A 42 5.58 -36.14 -21.67
N GLY A 43 6.64 -35.80 -20.93
CA GLY A 43 7.43 -34.57 -21.12
C GLY A 43 6.80 -33.29 -20.56
N GLN A 44 5.64 -33.38 -19.89
CA GLN A 44 5.03 -32.27 -19.15
C GLN A 44 5.63 -32.14 -17.76
N ILE A 45 5.38 -31.02 -17.09
CA ILE A 45 5.71 -30.87 -15.67
C ILE A 45 4.75 -31.72 -14.84
N ASP A 46 5.28 -32.59 -13.99
CA ASP A 46 4.51 -33.39 -13.04
C ASP A 46 4.28 -32.60 -11.74
N PHE A 47 5.36 -32.24 -11.05
CA PHE A 47 5.33 -31.43 -9.84
C PHE A 47 6.60 -30.61 -9.67
N ALA A 48 6.53 -29.63 -8.75
CA ALA A 48 7.68 -28.92 -8.24
C ALA A 48 7.79 -29.04 -6.73
N ILE A 49 9.02 -28.93 -6.25
CA ILE A 49 9.34 -28.72 -4.84
C ILE A 49 9.83 -27.28 -4.70
N GLY A 50 9.12 -26.51 -3.89
CA GLY A 50 9.51 -25.16 -3.50
C GLY A 50 9.98 -25.14 -2.05
N ILE A 51 11.08 -24.45 -1.80
CA ILE A 51 11.66 -24.31 -0.46
C ILE A 51 11.22 -22.98 0.13
N PHE A 52 10.68 -23.01 1.34
CA PHE A 52 10.33 -21.82 2.11
C PHE A 52 11.21 -21.71 3.37
N GLY A 53 11.30 -20.50 3.91
CA GLY A 53 11.93 -20.20 5.18
C GLY A 53 11.18 -19.08 5.91
N ASN A 54 11.92 -18.25 6.64
CA ASN A 54 11.36 -17.25 7.56
C ASN A 54 10.79 -16.01 6.86
N HIS A 55 11.04 -15.84 5.56
CA HIS A 55 10.59 -14.68 4.79
C HIS A 55 9.52 -15.10 3.78
N ALA A 56 8.45 -15.70 4.30
CA ALA A 56 7.42 -16.41 3.52
C ALA A 56 6.85 -15.62 2.33
N VAL A 57 6.57 -14.31 2.48
CA VAL A 57 6.10 -13.47 1.36
C VAL A 57 7.14 -13.41 0.25
N TRP A 58 8.41 -13.18 0.58
CA TRP A 58 9.48 -13.07 -0.41
C TRP A 58 9.85 -14.43 -1.01
N ASP A 59 9.80 -15.49 -0.21
CA ASP A 59 9.97 -16.86 -0.70
C ASP A 59 8.86 -17.21 -1.71
N GLY A 60 7.60 -16.91 -1.39
CA GLY A 60 6.46 -17.13 -2.29
C GLY A 60 6.58 -16.38 -3.61
N ALA A 61 7.04 -15.13 -3.55
CA ALA A 61 7.33 -14.33 -4.73
C ALA A 61 8.45 -14.95 -5.58
N ALA A 62 9.56 -15.35 -4.96
CA ALA A 62 10.70 -15.97 -5.64
C ALA A 62 10.33 -17.33 -6.28
N LEU A 63 9.51 -18.14 -5.61
CA LEU A 63 8.96 -19.37 -6.16
C LEU A 63 8.13 -19.09 -7.42
N ALA A 64 7.22 -18.10 -7.36
CA ALA A 64 6.38 -17.73 -8.50
C ALA A 64 7.18 -17.17 -9.68
N ALA A 65 8.29 -16.48 -9.41
CA ALA A 65 9.18 -15.94 -10.44
C ALA A 65 10.06 -17.02 -11.11
N SER A 66 10.47 -18.04 -10.34
CA SER A 66 11.36 -19.11 -10.83
C SER A 66 10.64 -20.25 -11.55
N LEU A 67 9.35 -20.47 -11.24
CA LEU A 67 8.57 -21.54 -11.85
C LEU A 67 8.07 -21.19 -13.25
N PRO A 68 8.05 -22.17 -14.18
CA PRO A 68 7.46 -22.00 -15.50
C PRO A 68 6.01 -21.51 -15.44
N LYS A 69 5.62 -20.69 -16.43
CA LYS A 69 4.27 -20.13 -16.54
C LYS A 69 3.22 -21.23 -16.64
N ASN A 70 2.44 -21.40 -15.59
CA ASN A 70 1.43 -22.45 -15.48
C ASN A 70 0.41 -22.16 -14.36
N HIS A 71 -0.52 -23.09 -14.16
CA HIS A 71 -1.41 -23.17 -13.01
C HIS A 71 -0.79 -24.08 -11.96
N TRP A 72 -0.52 -23.52 -10.78
CA TRP A 72 0.12 -24.21 -9.67
C TRP A 72 -0.85 -24.34 -8.50
N ARG A 73 -0.62 -25.33 -7.65
CA ARG A 73 -1.27 -25.49 -6.35
C ARG A 73 -0.22 -25.83 -5.32
N PHE A 74 -0.29 -25.20 -4.16
CA PHE A 74 0.53 -25.58 -3.02
C PHE A 74 0.04 -26.88 -2.40
N ILE A 75 0.99 -27.76 -2.09
CA ILE A 75 0.76 -29.02 -1.37
C ILE A 75 1.67 -28.96 -0.15
N ALA A 76 1.08 -28.98 1.04
CA ALA A 76 1.82 -29.04 2.30
C ALA A 76 2.62 -30.34 2.37
N ALA A 77 3.93 -30.21 2.55
CA ALA A 77 4.85 -31.33 2.68
C ALA A 77 5.87 -31.10 3.82
N SER A 78 5.46 -30.31 4.81
CA SER A 78 6.22 -29.96 6.01
C SER A 78 5.23 -29.69 7.14
N ASP A 79 5.54 -30.19 8.34
CA ASP A 79 4.72 -29.95 9.54
C ASP A 79 4.84 -28.50 10.05
N GLU A 80 5.88 -27.77 9.61
CA GLU A 80 6.06 -26.36 9.95
C GLU A 80 5.13 -25.44 9.17
N LEU A 81 4.52 -25.93 8.07
CA LEU A 81 3.68 -25.14 7.19
C LEU A 81 2.28 -24.93 7.77
N ASN A 82 2.14 -23.92 8.61
CA ASN A 82 0.85 -23.50 9.16
C ASN A 82 0.06 -22.57 8.21
N GLN A 83 -1.17 -22.26 8.60
CA GLN A 83 -2.08 -21.39 7.84
C GLN A 83 -1.48 -20.00 7.53
N ASN A 84 -0.85 -19.35 8.49
CA ASN A 84 -0.27 -18.01 8.31
C ASN A 84 0.88 -18.01 7.29
N LEU A 85 1.72 -19.05 7.30
CA LEU A 85 2.78 -19.23 6.30
C LEU A 85 2.20 -19.49 4.90
N LEU A 86 1.16 -20.32 4.80
CA LEU A 86 0.45 -20.54 3.53
C LEU A 86 -0.15 -19.25 2.97
N GLU A 87 -0.79 -18.43 3.81
CA GLU A 87 -1.32 -17.13 3.42
C GLU A 87 -0.20 -16.20 2.94
N SER A 88 0.91 -16.12 3.69
CA SER A 88 2.07 -15.28 3.35
C SER A 88 2.75 -15.70 2.04
N LEU A 89 2.96 -17.00 1.83
CA LEU A 89 3.51 -17.56 0.58
C LEU A 89 2.58 -17.27 -0.61
N SER A 90 1.27 -17.39 -0.40
CA SER A 90 0.26 -17.11 -1.42
C SER A 90 0.19 -15.62 -1.76
N LEU A 91 0.31 -14.74 -0.76
CA LEU A 91 0.43 -13.30 -0.95
C LEU A 91 1.68 -12.97 -1.76
N GLY A 92 2.83 -13.52 -1.38
CA GLY A 92 4.08 -13.42 -2.11
C GLY A 92 3.95 -13.82 -3.58
N TRP A 93 3.35 -14.99 -3.82
CA TRP A 93 3.10 -15.49 -5.18
C TRP A 93 2.31 -14.48 -6.00
N GLY A 94 1.20 -13.99 -5.43
CA GLY A 94 0.35 -12.98 -6.04
C GLY A 94 1.16 -11.73 -6.36
N LEU A 95 1.86 -11.14 -5.38
CA LEU A 95 2.65 -9.91 -5.54
C LEU A 95 3.71 -9.98 -6.65
N SER A 96 4.26 -11.17 -6.92
CA SER A 96 5.21 -11.39 -8.02
C SER A 96 4.57 -11.33 -9.40
N GLN A 97 3.25 -11.37 -9.52
CA GLN A 97 2.54 -11.27 -10.81
C GLN A 97 2.23 -9.83 -11.21
N TYR A 98 2.56 -8.84 -10.36
CA TYR A 98 2.27 -7.44 -10.62
C TYR A 98 3.14 -6.90 -11.77
N HIS A 99 2.50 -6.28 -12.75
CA HIS A 99 3.17 -5.57 -13.83
C HIS A 99 2.44 -4.27 -14.14
N PHE A 100 3.10 -3.12 -13.91
CA PHE A 100 2.60 -1.85 -14.41
C PHE A 100 2.90 -1.73 -15.90
N HIS A 101 1.85 -1.87 -16.71
CA HIS A 101 1.98 -2.05 -18.16
C HIS A 101 1.21 -1.01 -18.99
N THR A 102 0.42 -0.14 -18.34
CA THR A 102 -0.50 0.85 -18.95
C THR A 102 0.06 1.67 -20.13
N TYR A 103 1.35 2.01 -20.12
CA TYR A 103 2.00 2.85 -21.13
C TYR A 103 3.01 2.11 -22.01
N ARG A 104 2.84 0.79 -22.18
CA ARG A 104 3.72 -0.04 -23.01
C ARG A 104 2.96 -0.61 -24.20
N ASP A 105 3.56 -0.54 -25.38
CA ASP A 105 2.99 -1.08 -26.63
C ASP A 105 3.15 -2.61 -26.77
N THR A 106 4.04 -3.21 -25.99
CA THR A 106 4.25 -4.67 -25.96
C THR A 106 3.07 -5.35 -25.27
N PRO A 107 2.72 -6.63 -25.53
CA PRO A 107 1.66 -7.30 -24.76
C PRO A 107 2.00 -7.43 -23.27
N ALA A 108 0.98 -7.50 -22.42
CA ALA A 108 1.17 -7.78 -20.99
C ALA A 108 1.85 -9.15 -20.79
N PRO A 109 2.77 -9.29 -19.82
CA PRO A 109 3.45 -10.55 -19.57
C PRO A 109 2.48 -11.69 -19.21
N VAL A 110 2.78 -12.91 -19.65
CA VAL A 110 2.08 -14.11 -19.19
C VAL A 110 2.45 -14.34 -17.71
N ILE A 111 1.43 -14.48 -16.86
CA ILE A 111 1.57 -14.66 -15.42
C ILE A 111 1.40 -16.12 -15.00
N ASN A 112 1.82 -16.41 -13.77
CA ASN A 112 1.56 -17.67 -13.09
C ASN A 112 0.25 -17.60 -12.30
N PHE A 113 -0.55 -18.66 -12.35
CA PHE A 113 -1.78 -18.77 -11.55
C PHE A 113 -1.55 -19.69 -10.35
N LEU A 114 -2.11 -19.33 -9.19
CA LEU A 114 -2.10 -20.16 -8.00
C LEU A 114 -3.54 -20.52 -7.63
N THR A 115 -3.83 -21.82 -7.60
CA THR A 115 -5.05 -22.31 -6.96
C THR A 115 -4.85 -22.29 -5.45
N LEU A 116 -5.69 -21.53 -4.75
CA LEU A 116 -5.60 -21.35 -3.31
C LEU A 116 -5.81 -22.68 -2.58
N HIS A 117 -5.08 -22.84 -1.48
CA HIS A 117 -5.30 -23.93 -0.54
C HIS A 117 -6.57 -23.68 0.26
N ASP A 118 -7.28 -24.74 0.68
CA ASP A 118 -8.56 -24.61 1.39
C ASP A 118 -8.43 -23.87 2.74
N ASP A 119 -7.24 -23.95 3.35
CA ASP A 119 -6.93 -23.24 4.61
C ASP A 119 -6.63 -21.74 4.42
N VAL A 120 -6.48 -21.25 3.19
CA VAL A 120 -6.20 -19.83 2.93
C VAL A 120 -7.51 -19.04 2.89
N ASN A 121 -7.60 -17.95 3.65
CA ASN A 121 -8.71 -17.03 3.54
C ASN A 121 -8.64 -16.27 2.20
N GLY A 122 -9.37 -16.78 1.19
CA GLY A 122 -9.35 -16.24 -0.16
C GLY A 122 -9.81 -14.78 -0.27
N SER A 123 -10.86 -14.37 0.47
CA SER A 123 -11.33 -12.98 0.42
C SER A 123 -10.31 -12.01 1.00
N ARG A 124 -9.68 -12.37 2.12
CA ARG A 124 -8.59 -11.58 2.73
C ARG A 124 -7.41 -11.44 1.78
N LEU A 125 -6.94 -12.55 1.22
CA LEU A 125 -5.79 -12.57 0.31
C LEU A 125 -6.06 -11.75 -0.97
N ILE A 126 -7.24 -11.93 -1.59
CA ILE A 126 -7.65 -11.18 -2.78
C ILE A 126 -7.77 -9.69 -2.45
N GLY A 127 -8.36 -9.34 -1.31
CA GLY A 127 -8.43 -7.96 -0.84
C GLY A 127 -7.05 -7.32 -0.65
N GLN A 128 -6.12 -8.03 0.01
CA GLN A 128 -4.74 -7.55 0.18
C GLN A 128 -4.03 -7.34 -1.16
N LEU A 129 -4.12 -8.30 -2.08
CA LEU A 129 -3.52 -8.19 -3.41
C LEU A 129 -4.13 -7.03 -4.21
N GLY A 130 -5.46 -6.93 -4.23
CA GLY A 130 -6.18 -5.85 -4.90
C GLY A 130 -5.80 -4.48 -4.35
N GLY A 131 -5.75 -4.35 -3.02
CA GLY A 131 -5.33 -3.12 -2.33
C GLY A 131 -3.88 -2.72 -2.63
N ILE A 132 -2.95 -3.67 -2.57
CA ILE A 132 -1.53 -3.39 -2.88
C ILE A 132 -1.35 -3.04 -4.36
N TYR A 133 -2.09 -3.70 -5.26
CA TYR A 133 -2.02 -3.43 -6.70
C TYR A 133 -2.59 -2.05 -7.02
N LEU A 134 -3.74 -1.69 -6.43
CA LEU A 134 -4.31 -0.36 -6.55
C LEU A 134 -3.32 0.70 -6.07
N CYS A 135 -2.71 0.51 -4.90
CA CYS A 135 -1.70 1.43 -4.39
C CYS A 135 -0.52 1.61 -5.37
N ARG A 136 0.03 0.50 -5.88
CA ARG A 136 1.13 0.51 -6.85
C ARG A 136 0.73 1.20 -8.16
N ASP A 137 -0.46 0.90 -8.69
CA ASP A 137 -0.94 1.50 -9.93
C ASP A 137 -1.07 3.00 -9.80
N LEU A 138 -1.70 3.49 -8.73
CA LEU A 138 -1.89 4.92 -8.50
C LEU A 138 -0.54 5.66 -8.39
N ILE A 139 0.43 5.11 -7.65
CA ILE A 139 1.78 5.70 -7.52
C ILE A 139 2.57 5.63 -8.84
N ASN A 140 2.38 4.57 -9.63
CA ASN A 140 3.11 4.37 -10.87
C ASN A 140 2.59 5.25 -12.00
N GLN A 141 1.33 5.67 -11.97
CA GLN A 141 0.78 6.61 -12.95
C GLN A 141 1.66 7.88 -13.01
N PRO A 142 1.97 8.38 -14.22
CA PRO A 142 2.67 9.65 -14.37
C PRO A 142 1.76 10.82 -13.93
N PRO A 143 2.34 11.92 -13.43
CA PRO A 143 1.58 12.98 -12.77
C PRO A 143 0.60 13.71 -13.71
N ASN A 144 0.91 13.77 -15.01
CA ASN A 144 -0.01 14.32 -16.02
C ASN A 144 -1.26 13.45 -16.26
N HIS A 145 -1.27 12.20 -15.79
CA HIS A 145 -2.43 11.30 -15.83
C HIS A 145 -3.03 11.04 -14.45
N MET A 146 -2.26 11.18 -13.38
CA MET A 146 -2.72 11.08 -12.00
C MET A 146 -2.81 12.47 -11.36
N THR A 147 -3.71 13.30 -11.86
CA THR A 147 -4.01 14.63 -11.27
C THR A 147 -4.98 14.48 -10.08
N PRO A 148 -5.28 15.55 -9.32
CA PRO A 148 -6.28 15.46 -8.24
C PRO A 148 -7.64 14.94 -8.72
N ALA A 149 -8.04 15.29 -9.95
CA ALA A 149 -9.27 14.77 -10.57
C ALA A 149 -9.18 13.28 -10.92
N ALA A 150 -8.03 12.78 -11.37
CA ALA A 150 -7.85 11.35 -11.64
C ALA A 150 -7.82 10.52 -10.36
N LEU A 151 -7.23 11.05 -9.28
CA LEU A 151 -7.28 10.42 -7.96
C LEU A 151 -8.73 10.33 -7.43
N GLN A 152 -9.54 11.36 -7.67
CA GLN A 152 -10.99 11.29 -7.43
C GLN A 152 -11.66 10.20 -8.25
N ALA A 153 -11.39 10.11 -9.56
CA ALA A 153 -11.99 9.08 -10.40
C ALA A 153 -11.64 7.65 -9.91
N ALA A 154 -10.43 7.45 -9.38
CA ALA A 154 -10.06 6.19 -8.74
C ALA A 154 -10.90 5.91 -7.49
N MET A 155 -11.10 6.91 -6.63
CA MET A 155 -11.93 6.79 -5.42
C MET A 155 -13.43 6.62 -5.73
N GLU A 156 -13.94 7.24 -6.79
CA GLU A 156 -15.29 7.02 -7.32
C GLU A 156 -15.48 5.57 -7.81
N THR A 157 -14.48 5.04 -8.51
CA THR A 157 -14.48 3.64 -8.95
C THR A 157 -14.52 2.70 -7.75
N LEU A 158 -13.68 2.96 -6.74
CA LEU A 158 -13.66 2.19 -5.50
C LEU A 158 -15.01 2.24 -4.77
N ALA A 159 -15.59 3.44 -4.64
CA ALA A 159 -16.89 3.61 -3.99
C ALA A 159 -18.00 2.85 -4.71
N LYS A 160 -18.03 2.92 -6.04
CA LYS A 160 -18.99 2.20 -6.87
C LYS A 160 -18.84 0.67 -6.74
N THR A 161 -17.62 0.15 -6.76
CA THR A 161 -17.34 -1.28 -6.63
C THR A 161 -17.90 -1.85 -5.32
N HIS A 162 -17.80 -1.10 -4.22
CA HIS A 162 -18.18 -1.55 -2.88
C HIS A 162 -19.51 -1.00 -2.36
N ASN A 163 -20.27 -0.29 -3.20
CA ASN A 163 -21.49 0.45 -2.79
C ASN A 163 -21.24 1.38 -1.58
N ALA A 164 -20.09 2.03 -1.54
CA ALA A 164 -19.78 3.08 -0.56
C ALA A 164 -20.40 4.42 -0.99
N ALA A 165 -20.70 5.27 -0.01
CA ALA A 165 -21.04 6.66 -0.27
C ALA A 165 -19.75 7.46 -0.49
N LEU A 166 -19.77 8.43 -1.41
CA LEU A 166 -18.65 9.34 -1.65
C LEU A 166 -19.16 10.77 -1.77
N GLU A 167 -18.61 11.66 -0.97
CA GLU A 167 -18.77 13.11 -1.08
C GLU A 167 -17.44 13.74 -1.54
N THR A 168 -17.50 14.83 -2.31
CA THR A 168 -16.31 15.56 -2.75
C THR A 168 -16.52 17.06 -2.60
N HIS A 169 -15.60 17.70 -1.89
CA HIS A 169 -15.50 19.15 -1.79
C HIS A 169 -14.46 19.64 -2.79
N SER A 170 -14.85 20.55 -3.68
CA SER A 170 -13.96 21.18 -4.67
C SER A 170 -14.42 22.60 -5.01
N GLY A 171 -13.58 23.37 -5.70
CA GLY A 171 -13.91 24.74 -6.11
C GLY A 171 -14.25 25.65 -4.92
N ALA A 172 -15.28 26.48 -5.07
CA ALA A 172 -15.68 27.46 -4.05
C ALA A 172 -16.08 26.84 -2.70
N ALA A 173 -16.64 25.62 -2.70
CA ALA A 173 -16.97 24.92 -1.46
C ALA A 173 -15.70 24.53 -0.70
N LEU A 174 -14.68 24.01 -1.41
CA LEU A 174 -13.39 23.69 -0.80
C LEU A 174 -12.67 24.95 -0.30
N GLU A 175 -12.64 26.03 -1.08
CA GLU A 175 -12.01 27.28 -0.67
C GLU A 175 -12.57 27.81 0.65
N LYS A 176 -13.88 27.70 0.84
CA LYS A 176 -14.56 28.14 2.05
C LYS A 176 -14.33 27.18 3.22
N ASP A 177 -14.50 25.88 3.01
CA ASP A 177 -14.61 24.91 4.10
C ASP A 177 -13.26 24.24 4.42
N PHE A 178 -12.29 24.30 3.51
CA PHE A 178 -10.95 23.68 3.61
C PHE A 178 -9.86 24.63 3.06
N PRO A 179 -9.67 25.80 3.70
CA PRO A 179 -8.83 26.88 3.18
C PRO A 179 -7.35 26.51 3.06
N ALA A 180 -6.82 25.60 3.87
CA ALA A 180 -5.42 25.18 3.78
C ALA A 180 -5.21 24.25 2.58
N ILE A 181 -6.14 23.31 2.34
CA ILE A 181 -6.13 22.47 1.13
C ILE A 181 -6.21 23.34 -0.13
N ASN A 182 -7.13 24.32 -0.13
CA ASN A 182 -7.26 25.25 -1.25
C ASN A 182 -5.97 26.06 -1.47
N THR A 183 -5.38 26.60 -0.41
CA THR A 183 -4.17 27.43 -0.53
C THR A 183 -3.00 26.67 -1.13
N VAL A 184 -2.80 25.40 -0.74
CA VAL A 184 -1.76 24.55 -1.30
C VAL A 184 -2.00 24.28 -2.80
N GLY A 185 -3.22 23.88 -3.17
CA GLY A 185 -3.49 23.39 -4.53
C GLY A 185 -3.94 24.41 -5.57
N ARG A 186 -4.33 25.63 -5.16
CA ARG A 186 -4.94 26.63 -6.07
C ARG A 186 -4.04 27.11 -7.21
N ALA A 187 -2.75 26.81 -7.14
CA ALA A 187 -1.75 27.16 -8.13
C ALA A 187 -1.77 26.24 -9.36
N ALA A 188 -2.28 25.01 -9.22
CA ALA A 188 -2.33 24.03 -10.27
C ALA A 188 -3.48 24.27 -11.25
N GLU A 189 -3.34 23.79 -12.49
CA GLU A 189 -4.39 23.81 -13.52
C GLU A 189 -5.60 22.97 -13.07
N ILE A 190 -5.35 21.79 -12.53
CA ILE A 190 -6.37 20.92 -11.96
C ILE A 190 -6.47 21.18 -10.47
N GLY A 191 -7.52 21.92 -10.09
CA GLY A 191 -7.71 22.39 -8.72
C GLY A 191 -7.84 21.27 -7.67
N PRO A 192 -7.55 21.62 -6.40
CA PRO A 192 -7.57 20.70 -5.28
C PRO A 192 -8.98 20.24 -4.93
N ARG A 193 -9.05 19.19 -4.10
CA ARG A 193 -10.29 18.61 -3.59
C ARG A 193 -10.07 17.79 -2.32
N LEU A 194 -11.13 17.68 -1.53
CA LEU A 194 -11.22 16.71 -0.44
C LEU A 194 -12.30 15.69 -0.79
N MET A 195 -11.98 14.41 -0.67
CA MET A 195 -12.92 13.31 -0.89
C MET A 195 -13.21 12.60 0.43
N ASP A 196 -14.48 12.32 0.72
CA ASP A 196 -14.96 11.60 1.91
C ASP A 196 -15.78 10.38 1.50
N LEU A 197 -15.18 9.19 1.62
CA LEU A 197 -15.83 7.91 1.35
C LEU A 197 -16.28 7.26 2.65
N ARG A 198 -17.51 6.72 2.68
CA ARG A 198 -18.09 6.03 3.84
C ARG A 198 -18.66 4.67 3.45
N TRP A 199 -18.32 3.64 4.24
CA TRP A 199 -18.77 2.27 4.04
C TRP A 199 -19.06 1.56 5.36
N GLY A 200 -20.01 0.61 5.34
CA GLY A 200 -20.43 -0.13 6.53
C GLY A 200 -21.46 0.61 7.39
N LYS A 201 -22.13 -0.12 8.29
CA LYS A 201 -23.23 0.38 9.12
C LYS A 201 -23.15 -0.03 10.59
N SER A 202 -22.18 -0.88 10.94
CA SER A 202 -22.02 -1.47 12.28
C SER A 202 -20.57 -1.78 12.57
N GLY A 203 -20.27 -2.02 13.84
CA GLY A 203 -18.91 -2.26 14.30
C GLY A 203 -18.12 -0.97 14.57
N PRO A 204 -16.83 -1.08 14.88
CA PRO A 204 -15.97 0.05 15.21
C PRO A 204 -15.86 1.07 14.07
N LYS A 205 -15.76 2.35 14.42
CA LYS A 205 -15.58 3.48 13.51
C LYS A 205 -14.09 3.68 13.23
N ILE A 206 -13.70 3.39 11.99
CA ILE A 206 -12.30 3.48 11.55
C ILE A 206 -12.20 4.60 10.52
N THR A 207 -11.37 5.61 10.79
CA THR A 207 -11.09 6.70 9.84
C THR A 207 -9.67 6.60 9.31
N LEU A 208 -9.53 6.53 7.99
CA LEU A 208 -8.25 6.55 7.29
C LEU A 208 -8.07 7.90 6.60
N ILE A 209 -6.90 8.53 6.73
CA ILE A 209 -6.60 9.81 6.08
C ILE A 209 -5.34 9.70 5.21
N GLY A 210 -5.43 10.11 3.96
CA GLY A 210 -4.30 10.05 3.03
C GLY A 210 -3.86 11.42 2.53
N LYS A 211 -2.55 11.71 2.61
CA LYS A 211 -1.92 12.81 1.86
C LYS A 211 -2.00 12.50 0.36
N GLY A 212 -2.72 13.32 -0.40
CA GLY A 212 -2.95 13.14 -1.83
C GLY A 212 -2.25 14.19 -2.71
N ILE A 213 -0.99 14.54 -2.43
CA ILE A 213 -0.25 15.48 -3.28
C ILE A 213 0.18 14.77 -4.56
N THR A 214 -0.56 14.98 -5.64
CA THR A 214 -0.41 14.21 -6.89
C THR A 214 0.87 14.51 -7.64
N PHE A 215 1.38 15.72 -7.48
CA PHE A 215 2.72 16.10 -7.85
C PHE A 215 3.21 17.22 -6.94
N ASP A 216 4.48 17.16 -6.56
CA ASP A 216 5.09 18.10 -5.63
C ASP A 216 6.34 18.73 -6.24
N SER A 217 6.20 19.97 -6.70
CA SER A 217 7.36 20.78 -7.13
C SER A 217 8.12 21.41 -5.96
N GLY A 218 7.51 21.42 -4.77
CA GLY A 218 7.88 22.22 -3.60
C GLY A 218 7.30 23.62 -3.58
N GLY A 219 6.57 24.03 -4.62
CA GLY A 219 6.04 25.39 -4.72
C GLY A 219 7.18 26.40 -4.97
N LEU A 220 7.10 27.58 -4.36
CA LEU A 220 8.11 28.63 -4.56
C LEU A 220 9.45 28.30 -3.89
N ASP A 221 9.47 27.51 -2.82
CA ASP A 221 10.64 26.82 -2.29
C ASP A 221 10.97 25.58 -3.14
N LEU A 222 11.25 25.84 -4.43
CA LEU A 222 11.34 24.82 -5.48
C LEU A 222 12.36 23.72 -5.16
N LYS A 223 11.94 22.46 -5.30
CA LYS A 223 12.84 21.31 -5.17
C LYS A 223 13.95 21.34 -6.24
N PRO A 224 15.19 20.92 -5.89
CA PRO A 224 16.19 20.59 -6.90
C PRO A 224 15.69 19.48 -7.84
N SER A 225 16.07 19.50 -9.11
CA SER A 225 15.55 18.58 -10.14
C SER A 225 15.62 17.10 -9.74
N LYS A 226 16.71 16.67 -9.07
CA LYS A 226 16.86 15.28 -8.63
C LYS A 226 15.89 14.88 -7.51
N ALA A 227 15.55 15.82 -6.63
CA ALA A 227 14.56 15.59 -5.58
C ALA A 227 13.13 15.57 -6.16
N MET A 228 12.88 16.32 -7.24
CA MET A 228 11.58 16.40 -7.91
C MET A 228 11.26 15.18 -8.79
N GLU A 229 12.27 14.49 -9.34
CA GLU A 229 12.14 13.39 -10.33
C GLU A 229 11.08 12.33 -9.96
N MET A 230 10.97 11.98 -8.67
CA MET A 230 10.07 10.94 -8.18
C MET A 230 8.82 11.49 -7.48
N MET A 231 8.53 12.79 -7.57
CA MET A 231 7.45 13.43 -6.80
C MET A 231 6.03 13.10 -7.25
N LYS A 232 5.87 12.32 -8.34
CA LYS A 232 4.60 11.63 -8.63
C LYS A 232 4.14 10.71 -7.48
N LYS A 233 5.08 10.25 -6.64
CA LYS A 233 4.79 9.34 -5.52
C LYS A 233 4.29 10.06 -4.27
N ASP A 234 4.18 11.39 -4.29
CA ASP A 234 3.86 12.16 -3.08
C ASP A 234 2.37 12.10 -2.66
N MET A 235 1.58 11.39 -3.47
CA MET A 235 0.24 10.91 -3.16
C MET A 235 0.24 9.48 -2.61
N GLY A 236 1.40 8.92 -2.25
CA GLY A 236 1.53 7.56 -1.73
C GLY A 236 0.74 7.32 -0.44
N GLY A 237 0.53 8.37 0.36
CA GLY A 237 -0.38 8.33 1.51
C GLY A 237 -1.83 8.04 1.10
N ALA A 238 -2.36 8.80 0.14
CA ALA A 238 -3.66 8.56 -0.47
C ALA A 238 -3.76 7.17 -1.12
N ALA A 239 -2.74 6.76 -1.88
CA ALA A 239 -2.70 5.44 -2.49
C ALA A 239 -2.77 4.30 -1.46
N THR A 240 -2.07 4.46 -0.33
CA THR A 240 -2.06 3.49 0.76
C THR A 240 -3.42 3.38 1.43
N VAL A 241 -4.09 4.49 1.75
CA VAL A 241 -5.42 4.43 2.37
C VAL A 241 -6.49 3.90 1.42
N LEU A 242 -6.41 4.20 0.12
CA LEU A 242 -7.32 3.61 -0.88
C LEU A 242 -7.07 2.11 -1.04
N GLY A 243 -5.81 1.67 -1.04
CA GLY A 243 -5.47 0.25 -1.05
C GLY A 243 -5.93 -0.49 0.22
N LEU A 244 -5.76 0.11 1.40
CA LEU A 244 -6.27 -0.45 2.65
C LEU A 244 -7.80 -0.52 2.67
N ALA A 245 -8.48 0.51 2.17
CA ALA A 245 -9.93 0.53 2.04
C ALA A 245 -10.45 -0.58 1.10
N GLU A 246 -9.81 -0.76 -0.06
CA GLU A 246 -10.08 -1.88 -0.98
C GLU A 246 -9.95 -3.23 -0.26
N ALA A 247 -8.85 -3.44 0.48
CA ALA A 247 -8.63 -4.69 1.20
C ALA A 247 -9.69 -4.96 2.27
N LEU A 248 -10.05 -3.94 3.06
CA LEU A 248 -11.04 -4.04 4.14
C LEU A 248 -12.46 -4.30 3.59
N MET A 249 -12.86 -3.61 2.53
CA MET A 249 -14.19 -3.77 1.91
C MET A 249 -14.32 -5.09 1.16
N THR A 250 -13.29 -5.50 0.39
CA THR A 250 -13.25 -6.81 -0.27
C THR A 250 -13.28 -7.97 0.72
N SER A 251 -12.67 -7.79 1.90
CA SER A 251 -12.71 -8.78 2.99
C SER A 251 -14.01 -8.74 3.80
N ASN A 252 -14.90 -7.77 3.54
CA ASN A 252 -16.15 -7.54 4.26
C ASN A 252 -15.96 -7.48 5.79
N VAL A 253 -14.94 -6.75 6.25
CA VAL A 253 -14.67 -6.58 7.68
C VAL A 253 -15.84 -5.80 8.33
N ASN A 254 -16.31 -6.23 9.51
CA ASN A 254 -17.42 -5.57 10.20
C ASN A 254 -16.97 -4.28 10.90
N ILE A 255 -16.86 -3.19 10.13
CA ILE A 255 -16.49 -1.84 10.58
C ILE A 255 -17.38 -0.78 9.93
N GLN A 256 -17.36 0.41 10.51
CA GLN A 256 -17.82 1.65 9.88
C GLN A 256 -16.58 2.40 9.37
N LEU A 257 -16.26 2.24 8.10
CA LEU A 257 -15.08 2.82 7.46
C LEU A 257 -15.39 4.23 6.95
N ARG A 258 -14.51 5.18 7.26
CA ARG A 258 -14.44 6.50 6.64
C ARG A 258 -13.05 6.67 6.02
N VAL A 259 -12.96 7.16 4.79
CA VAL A 259 -11.69 7.44 4.11
C VAL A 259 -11.70 8.88 3.64
N LEU A 260 -10.73 9.66 4.11
CA LEU A 260 -10.52 11.04 3.71
C LEU A 260 -9.24 11.15 2.88
N VAL A 261 -9.34 11.74 1.70
CA VAL A 261 -8.17 12.02 0.86
C VAL A 261 -8.13 13.52 0.53
N ALA A 262 -7.10 14.19 1.03
CA ALA A 262 -6.82 15.59 0.72
C ALA A 262 -5.92 15.66 -0.52
N ALA A 263 -6.52 15.91 -1.68
CA ALA A 263 -5.83 15.88 -2.96
C ALA A 263 -5.55 17.27 -3.51
N ALA A 264 -4.30 17.50 -3.88
CA ALA A 264 -3.82 18.75 -4.45
C ALA A 264 -2.57 18.51 -5.30
N GLU A 265 -2.17 19.51 -6.07
CA GLU A 265 -0.85 19.55 -6.70
C GLU A 265 -0.12 20.81 -6.21
N ASN A 266 1.10 20.65 -5.71
CA ASN A 266 1.92 21.76 -5.22
C ASN A 266 2.69 22.37 -6.38
N ALA A 267 2.07 23.32 -7.07
CA ALA A 267 2.54 23.90 -8.32
C ALA A 267 3.13 25.31 -8.16
N VAL A 268 3.91 25.72 -9.17
CA VAL A 268 4.43 27.08 -9.32
C VAL A 268 3.60 27.85 -10.34
N SER A 269 2.93 28.91 -9.89
CA SER A 269 2.21 29.87 -10.74
C SER A 269 2.06 31.21 -10.02
N ASP A 270 1.36 32.16 -10.63
CA ASP A 270 0.99 33.44 -10.03
C ASP A 270 0.09 33.30 -8.79
N ARG A 271 -0.49 32.12 -8.56
CA ARG A 271 -1.37 31.81 -7.42
C ARG A 271 -0.72 30.99 -6.31
N SER A 272 0.57 30.64 -6.43
CA SER A 272 1.29 29.87 -5.41
C SER A 272 1.26 30.56 -4.05
N MET A 273 1.16 29.75 -2.99
CA MET A 273 1.50 30.22 -1.64
C MET A 273 2.98 30.61 -1.56
N ARG A 274 3.30 31.56 -0.70
CA ARG A 274 4.65 32.11 -0.53
C ARG A 274 5.17 31.82 0.86
N PRO A 275 6.50 31.77 1.05
CA PRO A 275 7.09 31.85 2.38
C PRO A 275 6.54 33.06 3.14
N LEU A 276 6.24 32.86 4.41
CA LEU A 276 5.69 33.84 5.35
C LEU A 276 4.24 34.28 5.05
N ASP A 277 3.54 33.66 4.08
CA ASP A 277 2.09 33.80 3.99
C ASP A 277 1.45 33.24 5.28
N ILE A 278 0.48 33.97 5.82
CA ILE A 278 -0.38 33.46 6.90
C ILE A 278 -1.65 32.92 6.26
N ILE A 279 -1.88 31.62 6.41
CA ILE A 279 -3.03 30.93 5.82
C ILE A 279 -4.06 30.58 6.89
N ASP A 280 -5.33 30.56 6.49
CA ASP A 280 -6.42 30.05 7.32
C ASP A 280 -6.47 28.52 7.25
N THR A 281 -6.90 27.89 8.34
CA THR A 281 -7.18 26.44 8.41
C THR A 281 -8.62 26.22 8.83
N ARG A 282 -9.14 25.02 8.57
CA ARG A 282 -10.46 24.59 9.02
C ARG A 282 -10.62 24.65 10.54
N ALA A 283 -9.55 24.39 11.29
CA ALA A 283 -9.54 24.50 12.75
C ALA A 283 -9.69 25.95 13.27
N GLY A 284 -9.69 26.96 12.39
CA GLY A 284 -9.67 28.38 12.76
C GLY A 284 -8.31 28.85 13.29
N ILE A 285 -7.27 28.01 13.21
CA ILE A 285 -5.90 28.33 13.61
C ILE A 285 -5.16 28.89 12.39
N LYS A 286 -4.54 30.05 12.53
CA LYS A 286 -3.73 30.63 11.45
C LYS A 286 -2.34 29.99 11.44
N VAL A 287 -1.81 29.68 10.25
CA VAL A 287 -0.49 29.06 10.07
C VAL A 287 0.38 29.97 9.21
N GLU A 288 1.57 30.31 9.70
CA GLU A 288 2.62 30.94 8.90
C GLU A 288 3.35 29.87 8.09
N VAL A 289 3.44 30.04 6.76
CA VAL A 289 4.12 29.11 5.87
C VAL A 289 5.61 29.36 5.89
N GLY A 290 6.35 28.63 6.74
CA GLY A 290 7.80 28.74 6.80
C GLY A 290 8.54 28.13 5.60
N ASN A 291 7.93 27.16 4.93
CA ASN A 291 8.47 26.50 3.74
C ASN A 291 7.31 25.91 2.90
N THR A 292 7.24 26.23 1.61
CA THR A 292 6.18 25.76 0.71
C THR A 292 6.31 24.29 0.30
N ASP A 293 7.47 23.67 0.54
CA ASP A 293 7.77 22.24 0.40
C ASP A 293 7.34 21.41 1.63
N ALA A 294 6.72 22.06 2.61
CA ALA A 294 6.09 21.43 3.76
C ALA A 294 4.56 21.45 3.64
N GLU A 295 4.03 21.34 2.42
CA GLU A 295 2.62 21.45 2.08
C GLU A 295 1.77 20.29 2.62
N GLY A 296 2.33 19.08 2.70
CA GLY A 296 1.60 17.88 3.06
C GLY A 296 0.93 17.95 4.43
N ARG A 297 1.57 18.59 5.42
CA ARG A 297 0.97 18.79 6.74
C ARG A 297 -0.14 19.84 6.74
N LEU A 298 -0.09 20.81 5.82
CA LEU A 298 -1.11 21.85 5.69
C LEU A 298 -2.42 21.25 5.16
N VAL A 299 -2.33 20.39 4.13
CA VAL A 299 -3.53 19.72 3.59
C VAL A 299 -4.10 18.69 4.57
N LEU A 300 -3.24 18.01 5.34
CA LEU A 300 -3.68 17.07 6.37
C LEU A 300 -4.31 17.75 7.58
N ALA A 301 -3.87 18.96 7.95
CA ALA A 301 -4.45 19.70 9.08
C ALA A 301 -5.96 19.90 8.91
N ASP A 302 -6.39 20.34 7.73
CA ASP A 302 -7.82 20.50 7.39
C ASP A 302 -8.56 19.15 7.40
N ALA A 303 -7.97 18.10 6.83
CA ALA A 303 -8.58 16.77 6.77
C ALA A 303 -8.73 16.12 8.16
N LEU A 304 -7.70 16.24 9.01
CA LEU A 304 -7.71 15.78 10.41
C LEU A 304 -8.76 16.52 11.23
N THR A 305 -8.86 17.85 11.06
CA THR A 305 -9.87 18.64 11.74
C THR A 305 -11.27 18.18 11.33
N TYR A 306 -11.51 18.00 10.03
CA TYR A 306 -12.80 17.49 9.52
C TYR A 306 -13.13 16.05 9.94
N ALA A 307 -12.11 15.23 10.19
CA ALA A 307 -12.29 13.88 10.70
C ALA A 307 -12.81 13.86 12.15
N LEU A 308 -12.35 14.83 12.96
CA LEU A 308 -12.61 14.93 14.39
C LEU A 308 -13.77 15.88 14.75
N GLU A 309 -14.17 16.74 13.81
CA GLU A 309 -15.36 17.57 13.93
C GLU A 309 -16.65 16.74 13.86
N GLY A 310 -17.63 17.12 14.67
CA GLY A 310 -18.93 16.46 14.71
C GLY A 310 -19.43 16.32 16.14
N LYS A 311 -20.48 15.52 16.31
CA LYS A 311 -20.93 15.14 17.65
C LYS A 311 -20.01 14.06 18.22
N ALA A 312 -19.91 13.99 19.54
CA ALA A 312 -19.04 13.02 20.20
C ALA A 312 -19.37 11.56 19.80
N GLU A 313 -20.65 11.25 19.56
CA GLU A 313 -21.07 9.95 19.06
C GLU A 313 -20.54 9.62 17.66
N ASP A 314 -20.13 10.62 16.86
CA ASP A 314 -19.60 10.45 15.50
C ASP A 314 -18.06 10.36 15.46
N ALA A 315 -17.40 10.53 16.61
CA ALA A 315 -15.96 10.41 16.71
C ALA A 315 -15.47 9.02 16.27
N PRO A 316 -14.31 8.93 15.59
CA PRO A 316 -13.72 7.64 15.25
C PRO A 316 -13.24 6.91 16.51
N ASP A 317 -13.41 5.59 16.54
CA ASP A 317 -12.79 4.72 17.55
C ASP A 317 -11.29 4.58 17.28
N PHE A 318 -10.88 4.66 16.01
CA PHE A 318 -9.50 4.66 15.57
C PHE A 318 -9.32 5.54 14.33
N LEU A 319 -8.28 6.37 14.35
CA LEU A 319 -7.89 7.22 13.23
C LEU A 319 -6.41 7.01 12.93
N ILE A 320 -6.08 6.84 11.65
CA ILE A 320 -4.70 6.76 11.18
C ILE A 320 -4.55 7.57 9.89
N ASP A 321 -3.49 8.35 9.81
CA ASP A 321 -3.08 9.01 8.58
C ASP A 321 -1.83 8.36 7.97
N PHE A 322 -1.74 8.41 6.65
CA PHE A 322 -0.58 7.96 5.88
C PHE A 322 -0.08 9.12 5.03
N ALA A 323 1.22 9.39 5.10
CA ALA A 323 1.83 10.49 4.37
C ALA A 323 3.30 10.27 4.02
N THR A 324 3.66 10.65 2.80
CA THR A 324 5.05 10.74 2.31
C THR A 324 5.69 12.06 2.75
N LEU A 325 5.70 12.34 4.06
CA LEU A 325 5.72 13.71 4.57
C LEU A 325 7.10 14.37 4.73
N THR A 326 8.18 13.62 4.99
CA THR A 326 9.50 14.24 5.26
C THR A 326 10.68 13.51 4.64
N GLY A 327 11.64 14.28 4.12
CA GLY A 327 12.98 13.78 3.82
C GLY A 327 13.75 13.36 5.08
N ALA A 328 13.47 14.00 6.23
CA ALA A 328 14.16 13.75 7.49
C ALA A 328 13.94 12.33 8.05
N ALA A 329 12.70 11.81 8.01
CA ALA A 329 12.43 10.43 8.43
C ALA A 329 13.22 9.41 7.60
N ARG A 330 13.36 9.64 6.29
CA ARG A 330 14.19 8.80 5.41
C ARG A 330 15.68 8.87 5.75
N VAL A 331 16.18 10.02 6.18
CA VAL A 331 17.57 10.15 6.66
C VAL A 331 17.77 9.37 7.96
N ALA A 332 16.78 9.37 8.85
CA ALA A 332 16.87 8.69 10.14
C ALA A 332 16.71 7.15 10.03
N LEU A 333 15.75 6.67 9.23
CA LEU A 333 15.32 5.26 9.22
C LEU A 333 15.63 4.53 7.90
N GLY A 334 16.06 5.24 6.85
CA GLY A 334 16.27 4.66 5.53
C GLY A 334 15.00 4.62 4.66
N THR A 335 15.03 3.82 3.59
CA THR A 335 13.93 3.72 2.61
C THR A 335 12.91 2.62 2.92
N GLU A 336 13.32 1.61 3.69
CA GLU A 336 12.54 0.38 3.90
C GLU A 336 11.83 0.33 5.26
N LEU A 337 11.99 1.34 6.12
CA LEU A 337 11.46 1.35 7.48
C LEU A 337 10.60 2.61 7.72
N PRO A 338 9.27 2.51 7.61
CA PRO A 338 8.37 3.64 7.87
C PRO A 338 8.40 4.09 9.34
N ALA A 339 8.26 5.40 9.55
CA ALA A 339 8.11 5.99 10.87
C ALA A 339 6.65 5.92 11.35
N LEU A 340 6.45 5.45 12.57
CA LEU A 340 5.18 5.48 13.28
C LEU A 340 5.21 6.59 14.35
N PHE A 341 4.24 7.48 14.32
CA PHE A 341 3.92 8.39 15.43
C PHE A 341 2.55 8.01 15.97
N CYS A 342 2.39 8.04 17.28
CA CYS A 342 1.12 7.71 17.92
C CYS A 342 1.03 8.39 19.27
N ASN A 343 -0.13 8.98 19.55
CA ASN A 343 -0.46 9.65 20.81
C ASN A 343 -0.94 8.68 21.90
N ASP A 344 -1.09 7.39 21.60
CA ASP A 344 -1.47 6.35 22.55
C ASP A 344 -0.51 5.15 22.49
N ASP A 345 0.06 4.80 23.64
CA ASP A 345 1.06 3.72 23.74
C ASP A 345 0.46 2.34 23.43
N SER A 346 -0.79 2.10 23.82
CA SER A 346 -1.44 0.81 23.61
C SER A 346 -1.66 0.53 22.12
N THR A 347 -2.10 1.56 21.39
CA THR A 347 -2.32 1.56 19.95
C THR A 347 -1.01 1.39 19.19
N ALA A 348 0.03 2.15 19.57
CA ALA A 348 1.35 1.99 18.98
C ALA A 348 1.89 0.55 19.12
N ASN A 349 1.81 -0.02 20.32
CA ASN A 349 2.29 -1.37 20.57
C ASN A 349 1.47 -2.43 19.82
N ALA A 350 0.16 -2.25 19.69
CA ALA A 350 -0.69 -3.14 18.91
C ALA A 350 -0.30 -3.13 17.42
N ILE A 351 -0.03 -1.96 16.84
CA ILE A 351 0.43 -1.81 15.45
C ILE A 351 1.81 -2.44 15.26
N LEU A 352 2.75 -2.20 16.18
CA LEU A 352 4.11 -2.77 16.10
C LEU A 352 4.12 -4.30 16.22
N ASN A 353 3.28 -4.86 17.08
CA ASN A 353 3.12 -6.31 17.19
C ASN A 353 2.54 -6.90 15.89
N ALA A 354 1.47 -6.28 15.36
CA ALA A 354 0.88 -6.72 14.10
C ALA A 354 1.87 -6.65 12.93
N ALA A 355 2.68 -5.59 12.86
CA ALA A 355 3.79 -5.44 11.92
C ALA A 355 4.81 -6.58 12.02
N GLY A 356 5.17 -6.98 13.25
CA GLY A 356 6.02 -8.13 13.52
C GLY A 356 5.42 -9.45 13.01
N ASP A 357 4.13 -9.67 13.27
CA ASP A 357 3.41 -10.90 12.88
C ASP A 357 3.32 -11.07 11.35
N VAL A 358 3.25 -9.97 10.60
CA VAL A 358 3.16 -10.01 9.13
C VAL A 358 4.50 -9.76 8.42
N GLY A 359 5.58 -9.49 9.16
CA GLY A 359 6.90 -9.20 8.60
C GLY A 359 6.97 -7.88 7.81
N ASP A 360 6.18 -6.87 8.20
CA ASP A 360 6.15 -5.53 7.59
C ASP A 360 6.60 -4.49 8.63
N PRO A 361 7.91 -4.20 8.73
CA PRO A 361 8.47 -3.52 9.89
C PRO A 361 8.09 -2.03 9.94
N LEU A 362 7.87 -1.53 11.15
CA LEU A 362 7.65 -0.12 11.46
C LEU A 362 8.56 0.31 12.61
N TRP A 363 8.90 1.60 12.69
CA TRP A 363 9.67 2.12 13.81
C TRP A 363 8.97 3.30 14.47
N ARG A 364 8.72 3.21 15.78
CA ARG A 364 8.08 4.29 16.53
C ARG A 364 9.08 5.42 16.81
N LEU A 365 8.70 6.63 16.42
CA LEU A 365 9.36 7.87 16.83
C LEU A 365 8.49 8.61 17.86
N PRO A 366 9.09 9.36 18.80
CA PRO A 366 8.35 10.04 19.84
C PRO A 366 7.63 11.28 19.29
N LEU A 367 6.43 11.56 19.83
CA LEU A 367 5.86 12.90 19.85
C LEU A 367 6.47 13.63 21.06
N PHE A 368 7.66 14.18 20.86
CA PHE A 368 8.45 14.81 21.93
C PHE A 368 7.89 16.19 22.27
N ASP A 369 7.64 16.44 23.55
CA ASP A 369 7.25 17.75 24.09
C ASP A 369 8.50 18.39 24.74
N ASP A 370 8.83 19.61 24.34
CA ASP A 370 10.05 20.34 24.75
C ASP A 370 9.89 21.07 26.09
#